data_AF-A0A484WYG3-F1
#
_entry.id   AF-A0A484WYG3-F1
#
_cell.length_a   1.000
_cell.length_b   1.000
_cell.length_c   1.000
_cell.angle_alpha   90.00
_cell.angle_beta   90.00
_cell.angle_gamma   90.00
#
_symmetry.space_group_name_H-M   'P 1'
#
loop_
_entity.id
_entity.type
_entity.pdbx_description
1 polymer ?
#
loop_
_entity_poly.entity_id
_entity_poly.type
_entity_poly.pdbx_seq_one_letter_code
_entity_poly.pdbx_strand_id
1 'polypeptide(L)'
;MEDQQRSAPLTWVGALGSILLAMASPQAGMAALTGTLAGTRQGMISFTQQNEQEADRIGIQVLQRSGFDPQAMPTFLEKLLDQARYSSRPPEILLTHPLPESRLADARNRANQMSPIVGAIVRRFLSGKSAHTGDVQFRA
;
A
#
# COMPACT_ATOMS: atom_id res chain seq x y z
N MET A 1 -4.43 1.42 -12.88
CA MET A 1 -4.91 2.28 -13.99
C MET A 1 -6.27 1.83 -14.49
N GLU A 2 -6.50 0.52 -14.67
CA GLU A 2 -7.77 -0.02 -15.17
C GLU A 2 -8.98 0.26 -14.27
N ASP A 3 -8.88 0.08 -12.94
CA ASP A 3 -10.01 0.32 -12.04
C ASP A 3 -10.33 1.81 -11.81
N GLN A 4 -9.34 2.70 -11.97
CA GLN A 4 -9.59 4.15 -11.97
C GLN A 4 -10.38 4.56 -13.23
N GLN A 5 -10.12 3.91 -14.37
CA GLN A 5 -10.91 4.11 -15.59
C GLN A 5 -12.33 3.55 -15.45
N ARG A 6 -12.52 2.44 -14.71
CA ARG A 6 -13.84 1.85 -14.46
C ARG A 6 -14.74 2.67 -13.53
N SER A 7 -14.17 3.47 -12.62
CA SER A 7 -14.93 4.31 -11.68
C SER A 7 -15.24 5.72 -12.23
N ALA A 8 -14.60 6.13 -13.32
CA ALA A 8 -14.86 7.42 -13.97
C ALA A 8 -16.31 7.56 -14.49
N PRO A 9 -16.92 6.57 -15.17
CA PRO A 9 -18.33 6.64 -15.57
C PRO A 9 -19.29 6.78 -14.39
N LEU A 10 -19.03 6.08 -13.28
CA LEU A 10 -19.87 6.15 -12.07
C LEU A 10 -19.86 7.54 -11.44
N THR A 11 -18.69 8.19 -11.42
CA THR A 11 -18.55 9.57 -10.93
C THR A 11 -19.39 10.54 -11.76
N TRP A 12 -19.33 10.42 -13.09
CA TRP A 12 -20.12 11.26 -14.00
C TRP A 12 -21.62 11.01 -13.87
N VAL A 13 -22.04 9.75 -13.76
CA VAL A 13 -23.46 9.40 -13.53
C VAL A 13 -23.97 9.98 -12.22
N GLY A 14 -23.20 9.87 -11.13
CA GLY A 14 -23.57 10.46 -9.84
C GLY A 14 -23.65 11.98 -9.87
N ALA A 15 -22.71 12.64 -10.55
CA ALA A 15 -22.70 14.11 -10.71
C ALA A 15 -23.90 14.60 -11.55
N LEU A 16 -24.17 13.95 -12.68
CA LEU A 16 -25.32 14.29 -13.53
C LEU A 16 -26.65 14.02 -12.81
N GLY A 17 -26.79 12.86 -12.16
CA GLY A 17 -27.99 12.51 -11.40
C GLY A 17 -28.27 13.50 -10.26
N SER A 18 -27.23 14.01 -9.62
CA SER A 18 -27.38 14.98 -8.52
C SER A 18 -27.66 16.40 -9.00
N ILE A 19 -27.18 16.81 -10.19
CA ILE A 19 -27.64 18.03 -10.87
C ILE A 19 -29.13 17.93 -11.20
N LEU A 20 -29.59 16.78 -11.73
CA LEU A 20 -31.02 16.57 -12.01
C LEU A 20 -31.87 16.64 -10.74
N LEU A 21 -31.39 16.06 -9.64
CA LEU A 21 -32.07 16.11 -8.35
C LEU A 21 -32.13 17.54 -7.78
N ALA A 22 -31.11 18.36 -8.05
CA ALA A 22 -31.08 19.77 -7.64
C ALA A 22 -32.20 20.60 -8.28
N MET A 23 -32.64 20.23 -9.49
CA MET A 23 -33.77 20.89 -10.16
C MET A 23 -35.11 20.62 -9.44
N ALA A 24 -35.25 19.43 -8.85
CA ALA A 24 -36.44 19.06 -8.07
C ALA A 24 -36.36 19.59 -6.63
N SER A 25 -35.17 19.52 -6.02
CA SER A 25 -34.91 20.02 -4.67
C SER A 25 -33.45 20.43 -4.53
N PRO A 26 -33.16 21.74 -4.38
CA PRO A 26 -31.78 22.24 -4.31
C PRO A 26 -30.96 21.60 -3.20
N GLN A 27 -31.56 21.40 -2.02
CA GLN A 27 -30.91 20.79 -0.86
C GLN A 27 -30.55 19.31 -1.11
N ALA A 28 -31.45 18.52 -1.70
CA ALA A 28 -31.18 17.12 -1.95
C ALA A 28 -30.16 16.93 -3.08
N GLY A 29 -30.20 17.76 -4.12
CA GLY A 29 -29.19 17.76 -5.18
C GLY A 29 -27.79 18.08 -4.66
N MET A 30 -27.65 19.09 -3.80
CA MET A 30 -26.37 19.42 -3.17
C MET A 30 -25.86 18.32 -2.23
N ALA A 31 -26.76 17.68 -1.48
CA ALA A 31 -26.40 16.53 -0.65
C ALA A 31 -25.92 15.34 -1.51
N ALA A 32 -26.62 15.04 -2.60
CA ALA A 32 -26.26 13.98 -3.53
C ALA A 32 -24.95 14.25 -4.28
N LEU A 33 -24.68 15.50 -4.66
CA LEU A 33 -23.41 15.93 -5.25
C LEU A 33 -22.26 15.71 -4.26
N THR A 34 -22.43 16.17 -3.02
CA THR A 34 -21.43 16.02 -1.96
C THR A 34 -21.17 14.54 -1.66
N GLY A 35 -22.23 13.73 -1.56
CA GLY A 35 -22.12 12.28 -1.37
C GLY A 35 -21.38 11.60 -2.52
N THR A 36 -21.67 11.98 -3.77
CA THR A 36 -20.96 11.47 -4.96
C THR A 36 -19.47 11.79 -4.87
N LEU A 37 -19.11 13.05 -4.62
CA LEU A 37 -17.72 13.48 -4.53
C LEU A 37 -16.98 12.83 -3.35
N ALA A 38 -17.65 12.67 -2.20
CA ALA A 38 -17.08 11.98 -1.04
C ALA A 38 -16.83 10.50 -1.36
N GLY A 39 -17.79 9.82 -1.98
CA GLY A 39 -17.67 8.42 -2.38
C GLY A 39 -16.54 8.18 -3.38
N THR A 40 -16.37 9.07 -4.36
CA THR A 40 -15.30 8.94 -5.36
C THR A 40 -13.92 9.19 -4.75
N ARG A 41 -13.79 10.19 -3.88
CA ARG A 41 -12.54 10.41 -3.11
C ARG A 41 -12.20 9.21 -2.23
N GLN A 42 -13.18 8.66 -1.51
CA GLN A 42 -12.97 7.48 -0.69
C GLN A 42 -12.54 6.28 -1.52
N GLY A 43 -13.17 6.07 -2.69
CA GLY A 43 -12.78 5.03 -3.64
C GLY A 43 -11.31 5.16 -4.04
N MET A 44 -10.87 6.36 -4.47
CA MET A 44 -9.47 6.61 -4.84
C MET A 44 -8.50 6.27 -3.70
N ILE A 45 -8.79 6.69 -2.47
CA ILE A 45 -7.94 6.39 -1.30
C ILE A 45 -7.84 4.87 -1.08
N SER A 46 -8.98 4.16 -1.11
CA SER A 46 -9.02 2.71 -0.93
C SER A 46 -8.22 1.98 -2.01
N PHE A 47 -8.30 2.42 -3.27
CA PHE A 47 -7.52 1.83 -4.37
C PHE A 47 -6.02 2.06 -4.17
N THR A 48 -5.61 3.28 -3.83
CA THR A 48 -4.21 3.56 -3.53
C THR A 48 -3.71 2.66 -2.39
N GLN A 49 -4.49 2.50 -1.32
CA GLN A 49 -4.12 1.60 -0.22
C GLN A 49 -3.96 0.13 -0.66
N GLN A 50 -4.82 -0.38 -1.53
CA GLN A 50 -4.69 -1.75 -2.06
C GLN A 50 -3.42 -1.92 -2.90
N ASN A 51 -3.09 -0.92 -3.73
CA ASN A 51 -1.86 -0.94 -4.52
C ASN A 51 -0.61 -0.93 -3.62
N GLU A 52 -0.63 -0.13 -2.56
CA GLU A 52 0.45 -0.10 -1.57
C GLU A 52 0.63 -1.44 -0.85
N GLN A 53 -0.47 -2.11 -0.49
CA GLN A 53 -0.42 -3.43 0.16
C GLN A 53 0.21 -4.49 -0.75
N GLU A 54 -0.13 -4.47 -2.05
CA GLU A 54 0.47 -5.39 -3.00
C GLU A 54 1.96 -5.06 -3.24
N ALA A 55 2.29 -3.77 -3.32
CA ALA A 55 3.67 -3.32 -3.44
C ALA A 55 4.52 -3.75 -2.23
N ASP A 56 4.02 -3.62 -1.00
CA ASP A 56 4.71 -4.07 0.21
C ASP A 56 4.88 -5.59 0.23
N ARG A 57 3.82 -6.33 -0.15
CA ARG A 57 3.83 -7.79 -0.21
C ARG A 57 4.90 -8.31 -1.17
N ILE A 58 5.03 -7.72 -2.35
CA ILE A 58 6.05 -8.08 -3.32
C ILE A 58 7.41 -7.58 -2.85
N GLY A 59 7.48 -6.34 -2.38
CA GLY A 59 8.70 -5.67 -1.94
C GLY A 59 9.42 -6.40 -0.81
N ILE A 60 8.69 -6.89 0.20
CA ILE A 60 9.31 -7.62 1.31
C ILE A 60 9.91 -8.96 0.88
N GLN A 61 9.28 -9.64 -0.08
CA GLN A 61 9.84 -10.85 -0.67
C GLN A 61 11.09 -10.55 -1.50
N VAL A 62 11.09 -9.43 -2.23
CA VAL A 62 12.28 -8.98 -2.96
C VAL A 62 13.42 -8.66 -2.00
N LEU A 63 13.16 -7.92 -0.91
CA LEU A 63 14.15 -7.65 0.13
C LEU A 63 14.80 -8.93 0.67
N GLN A 64 13.97 -9.91 1.05
CA GLN A 64 14.45 -11.19 1.56
C GLN A 64 15.29 -11.94 0.52
N ARG A 65 14.82 -12.02 -0.74
CA ARG A 65 15.53 -12.70 -1.84
C ARG A 65 16.86 -12.05 -2.17
N SER A 66 16.96 -10.74 -1.99
CA SER A 66 18.20 -9.97 -2.16
C SER A 66 19.16 -10.05 -0.97
N GLY A 67 18.80 -10.78 0.10
CA GLY A 67 19.62 -10.94 1.29
C GLY A 67 19.53 -9.79 2.30
N PHE A 68 18.58 -8.87 2.13
CA PHE A 68 18.29 -7.82 3.10
C PHE A 68 17.35 -8.32 4.20
N ASP A 69 17.41 -7.69 5.37
CA ASP A 69 16.54 -8.02 6.50
C ASP A 69 15.07 -7.65 6.20
N PRO A 70 14.13 -8.63 6.19
CA PRO A 70 12.71 -8.36 6.04
C PRO A 70 12.14 -7.39 7.08
N GLN A 71 12.73 -7.32 8.29
CA GLN A 71 12.32 -6.40 9.35
C GLN A 71 12.69 -4.94 9.06
N ALA A 72 13.58 -4.69 8.09
CA ALA A 72 13.93 -3.33 7.69
C ALA A 72 12.74 -2.57 7.10
N MET A 73 11.84 -3.26 6.40
CA MET A 73 10.64 -2.65 5.83
C MET A 73 9.68 -2.08 6.88
N PRO A 74 9.13 -2.86 7.83
CA PRO A 74 8.25 -2.31 8.86
C PRO A 74 8.96 -1.28 9.74
N THR A 75 10.26 -1.44 10.01
CA THR A 75 11.06 -0.46 10.76
C THR A 75 11.13 0.88 10.03
N PHE A 76 11.30 0.87 8.70
CA PHE A 76 11.31 2.09 7.90
C PHE A 76 9.93 2.78 7.90
N LEU A 77 8.85 2.01 7.74
CA LEU A 77 7.49 2.53 7.78
C LEU A 77 7.14 3.15 9.14
N GLU A 78 7.56 2.51 10.24
CA GLU A 78 7.40 3.06 11.59
C GLU A 78 8.11 4.41 11.74
N LYS A 79 9.36 4.54 11.26
CA LYS A 79 10.07 5.81 11.27
C LYS A 79 9.36 6.92 10.49
N LEU A 80 8.75 6.59 9.35
CA LEU A 80 7.95 7.55 8.58
C LEU A 80 6.69 7.98 9.35
N LEU A 81 6.02 7.04 10.02
CA LEU A 81 4.84 7.33 10.83
C LEU A 81 5.20 8.21 12.03
N ASP A 82 6.30 7.90 12.71
CA ASP A 82 6.80 8.72 13.81
C ASP A 82 7.14 10.14 13.33
N GLN A 83 7.84 10.26 12.21
CA GLN A 83 8.16 11.58 11.63
C GLN A 83 6.89 12.35 11.24
N ALA A 84 5.87 11.68 10.71
CA ALA A 84 4.61 12.31 10.37
C ALA A 84 3.81 12.79 11.60
N ARG A 85 3.95 12.10 12.74
CA ARG A 85 3.30 12.48 14.01
C ARG A 85 3.94 13.70 14.66
N TYR A 86 5.26 13.82 14.59
CA TYR A 86 6.00 14.88 15.27
C TYR A 86 6.39 16.07 14.37
N SER A 87 6.11 16.01 13.07
CA SER A 87 6.39 17.07 12.10
C SER A 87 5.11 17.76 11.64
N SER A 88 5.14 19.08 11.52
CA SER A 88 4.05 19.87 10.92
C SER A 88 3.90 19.62 9.41
N ARG A 89 4.94 19.06 8.77
CA ARG A 89 4.91 18.66 7.36
C ARG A 89 5.21 17.17 7.27
N PRO A 90 4.24 16.34 6.85
CA PRO A 90 4.50 14.92 6.66
C PRO A 90 5.53 14.72 5.53
N PRO A 91 6.34 13.66 5.58
CA PRO A 91 7.22 13.28 4.49
C PRO A 91 6.48 13.22 3.14
N GLU A 92 7.10 13.71 2.06
CA GLU A 92 6.49 13.74 0.73
C GLU A 92 6.04 12.36 0.23
N ILE A 93 6.76 11.31 0.61
CA ILE A 93 6.41 9.92 0.29
C ILE A 93 5.01 9.54 0.80
N LEU A 94 4.55 10.10 1.92
CA LEU A 94 3.22 9.82 2.49
C LEU A 94 2.08 10.52 1.74
N LEU A 95 2.40 11.50 0.89
CA LEU A 95 1.42 12.17 0.05
C LEU A 95 1.00 11.29 -1.13
N THR A 96 1.92 10.51 -1.69
CA THR A 96 1.65 9.57 -2.79
C THR A 96 1.40 8.16 -2.29
N HIS A 97 2.05 7.75 -1.20
CA HIS A 97 1.96 6.43 -0.58
C HIS A 97 1.39 6.56 0.84
N PRO A 98 0.06 6.67 1.00
CA PRO A 98 -0.54 6.79 2.32
C PRO A 98 -0.18 5.60 3.21
N LEU A 99 0.12 5.88 4.48
CA LEU A 99 0.54 4.88 5.46
C LEU A 99 -0.50 4.76 6.60
N PRO A 100 -1.61 4.04 6.37
CA PRO A 100 -2.54 3.73 7.45
C PRO A 100 -1.89 2.75 8.44
N GLU A 101 -2.36 2.74 9.69
CA GLU A 101 -1.83 1.82 10.73
C GLU A 101 -1.98 0.34 10.33
N SER A 102 -3.03 0.01 9.56
CA SER A 102 -3.25 -1.33 9.00
C SER A 102 -2.11 -1.79 8.09
N ARG A 103 -1.47 -0.87 7.35
CA ARG A 103 -0.34 -1.16 6.45
C ARG A 103 0.92 -1.50 7.25
N LEU A 104 1.23 -0.74 8.29
CA LEU A 104 2.34 -1.04 9.20
C LEU A 104 2.14 -2.40 9.90
N ALA A 105 0.92 -2.69 10.34
CA ALA A 105 0.57 -3.98 10.94
C ALA A 105 0.75 -5.15 9.96
N ASP A 106 0.30 -5.01 8.71
CA ASP A 106 0.49 -6.03 7.67
C ASP A 106 1.98 -6.26 7.36
N ALA A 107 2.75 -5.17 7.20
CA ALA A 107 4.19 -5.26 6.97
C ALA A 107 4.93 -6.00 8.11
N ARG A 108 4.57 -5.69 9.37
CA ARG A 108 5.11 -6.41 10.56
C ARG A 108 4.72 -7.88 10.54
N ASN A 109 3.44 -8.19 10.28
CA ASN A 109 2.95 -9.56 10.23
C ASN A 109 3.70 -10.38 9.17
N ARG A 110 3.93 -9.82 7.98
CA ARG A 110 4.70 -10.47 6.91
C ARG A 110 6.16 -10.67 7.29
N ALA A 111 6.81 -9.65 7.82
CA ALA A 111 8.21 -9.74 8.24
C ALA A 111 8.41 -10.82 9.31
N ASN A 112 7.47 -10.97 10.24
CA ASN A 112 7.51 -11.98 11.29
C ASN A 112 7.32 -13.42 10.78
N GLN A 113 6.69 -13.59 9.62
CA GLN A 113 6.55 -14.90 8.97
C GLN A 113 7.82 -15.31 8.19
N MET A 114 8.77 -14.39 8.01
CA MET A 114 10.01 -14.65 7.29
C MET A 114 11.13 -15.08 8.23
N SER A 115 11.99 -15.97 7.75
CA SER A 115 13.16 -16.41 8.51
C SER A 115 14.19 -15.26 8.64
N PRO A 116 14.73 -15.00 9.84
CA PRO A 116 15.81 -14.05 10.02
C PRO A 116 17.03 -14.42 9.17
N ILE A 117 17.63 -13.45 8.48
CA ILE A 117 18.80 -13.65 7.61
C ILE A 117 19.96 -14.31 8.38
N VAL A 118 20.21 -13.87 9.61
CA VAL A 118 21.28 -14.44 10.46
C VAL A 118 21.04 -15.93 10.73
N GLY A 119 19.80 -16.33 11.01
CA GLY A 119 19.45 -17.74 11.22
C GLY A 119 19.60 -18.59 9.96
N ALA A 120 19.33 -18.00 8.79
CA ALA A 120 19.53 -18.67 7.51
C ALA A 120 21.01 -18.87 7.17
N ILE A 121 21.85 -17.85 7.40
CA ILE A 121 23.30 -17.91 7.18
C ILE A 121 23.95 -18.93 8.12
N VAL A 122 23.64 -18.87 9.42
CA VAL A 122 24.19 -19.80 10.41
C VAL A 122 23.76 -21.23 10.09
N ARG A 123 22.49 -21.47 9.76
CA ARG A 123 22.01 -22.80 9.36
C ARG A 123 22.74 -23.32 8.11
N ARG A 124 22.99 -22.45 7.13
CA ARG A 124 23.71 -22.81 5.90
C ARG A 124 25.19 -23.10 6.16
N PHE A 125 25.83 -22.33 7.03
CA PHE A 125 27.21 -22.53 7.45
C PHE A 125 27.36 -23.86 8.21
N LEU A 126 26.49 -24.10 9.19
CA LEU A 126 26.47 -25.34 9.97
C LEU A 126 26.10 -26.57 9.13
N SER A 127 25.32 -26.41 8.06
CA SER A 127 24.95 -27.53 7.16
C SER A 127 26.03 -27.88 6.12
N GLY A 128 27.21 -27.26 6.16
CA GLY A 128 28.33 -27.56 5.25
C GLY A 128 28.06 -27.29 3.77
N LYS A 129 26.95 -26.62 3.41
CA LYS A 129 26.61 -26.30 2.02
C LYS A 129 27.39 -25.06 1.59
N SER A 130 28.59 -25.31 1.04
CA SER A 130 29.45 -24.30 0.42
C SER A 130 28.63 -23.40 -0.53
N ALA A 131 28.91 -22.10 -0.49
CA ALA A 131 28.32 -21.10 -1.36
C ALA A 131 28.85 -21.29 -2.78
N HIS A 132 28.34 -22.30 -3.50
CA HIS A 132 28.57 -22.40 -4.93
C HIS A 132 27.51 -21.55 -5.64
N THR A 133 27.98 -20.41 -6.15
CA THR A 133 27.35 -19.59 -7.18
C THR A 133 26.77 -20.50 -8.28
N GLY A 134 25.45 -20.71 -8.31
CA GLY A 134 24.86 -21.65 -9.29
C GLY A 134 23.34 -21.64 -9.42
N ASP A 135 22.57 -21.35 -8.37
CA ASP A 135 21.11 -21.44 -8.44
C ASP A 135 20.43 -20.06 -8.45
N VAL A 136 20.69 -19.28 -9.50
CA VAL A 136 19.74 -18.25 -9.96
C VAL A 136 19.05 -18.83 -11.21
N GLN A 137 18.17 -19.81 -11.00
CA GLN A 137 17.25 -20.23 -12.06
C GLN A 137 16.20 -19.14 -12.27
N PHE A 138 16.53 -18.20 -13.16
CA PHE A 138 15.55 -17.45 -13.93
C PHE A 138 14.72 -18.48 -14.70
N ARG A 139 13.50 -18.76 -14.23
CA ARG A 139 12.49 -19.43 -15.04
C ARG A 139 11.67 -18.34 -15.72
N ALA A 140 11.95 -18.17 -17.02
CA ALA A 140 11.07 -17.49 -17.96
C ALA A 140 9.78 -18.30 -18.16
#